data_AF-A0A6M0H0W4-F1
#
_entry.id   AF-A0A6M0H0W4-F1
#
_cell.length_a   1.000
_cell.length_b   1.000
_cell.length_c   1.000
_cell.angle_alpha   90.00
_cell.angle_beta   90.00
_cell.angle_gamma   90.00
#
_symmetry.space_group_name_H-M   'P 1'
#
loop_
_entity.id
_entity.type
_entity.pdbx_description
1 polymer ?
#
loop_
_entity_poly.entity_id
_entity_poly.type
_entity_poly.pdbx_seq_one_letter_code
_entity_poly.pdbx_strand_id
1 'polypeptide(L)'
;MSNILVIILLLLAGLQFFFAFFMPWKKLADTFESSGAKIKNKNKFIMTQKILHFLVGACVLLITYVSYKNDFQLNKVTITLIISLMILAILPTLNKKINIKF
;
A
#
# COMPACT_ATOMS: atom_id res chain seq x y z
N MET A 1 -7.37 10.43 20.81
CA MET A 1 -6.99 10.69 19.39
C MET A 1 -8.13 11.41 18.66
N SER A 2 -7.93 12.38 17.74
CA SER A 2 -9.08 13.03 17.06
C SER A 2 -9.86 12.00 16.23
N ASN A 3 -11.18 11.91 16.41
CA ASN A 3 -12.06 10.98 15.68
C ASN A 3 -11.85 11.04 14.16
N ILE A 4 -11.49 12.21 13.63
CA ILE A 4 -11.20 12.44 12.22
C ILE A 4 -9.99 11.61 11.75
N LEU A 5 -8.95 11.50 12.56
CA LEU A 5 -7.72 10.81 12.19
C LEU A 5 -7.93 9.29 12.12
N VAL A 6 -8.74 8.74 13.02
CA VAL A 6 -9.15 7.32 13.00
C VAL A 6 -9.94 7.01 11.73
N ILE A 7 -10.87 7.89 11.35
CA ILE A 7 -11.67 7.74 10.11
C ILE A 7 -10.76 7.73 8.88
N ILE A 8 -9.78 8.64 8.80
CA ILE A 8 -8.82 8.71 7.69
C ILE A 8 -8.02 7.40 7.60
N LEU A 9 -7.53 6.86 8.71
CA LEU A 9 -6.76 5.62 8.71
C LEU A 9 -7.61 4.40 8.31
N LEU A 10 -8.88 4.35 8.73
CA LEU A 10 -9.82 3.31 8.29
C LEU A 10 -10.08 3.38 6.79
N LEU A 11 -10.28 4.57 6.24
CA LEU A 11 -10.44 4.78 4.79
C LEU A 11 -9.18 4.36 4.03
N LEU A 12 -7.99 4.69 4.55
CA LEU A 12 -6.72 4.28 3.96
C LEU A 12 -6.54 2.76 3.97
N ALA A 13 -6.85 2.09 5.08
CA ALA A 13 -6.82 0.63 5.14
C ALA A 13 -7.82 0.01 4.15
N GLY A 14 -9.04 0.54 4.08
CA GLY A 14 -10.06 0.12 3.12
C GLY A 14 -9.60 0.25 1.67
N LEU A 15 -8.93 1.35 1.33
CA LEU A 15 -8.38 1.57 -0.01
C LEU A 15 -7.25 0.56 -0.34
N GLN A 16 -6.39 0.23 0.62
CA GLN A 16 -5.33 -0.77 0.44
C GLN A 16 -5.92 -2.16 0.19
N PHE A 17 -6.97 -2.55 0.94
CA PHE A 17 -7.69 -3.80 0.66
C PHE A 17 -8.38 -3.76 -0.70
N PHE A 18 -8.99 -2.64 -1.08
CA PHE A 18 -9.57 -2.49 -2.41
C PHE A 18 -8.54 -2.75 -3.50
N PHE A 19 -7.32 -2.21 -3.37
CA PHE A 19 -6.25 -2.49 -4.31
C PHE A 19 -5.80 -3.95 -4.29
N ALA A 20 -5.67 -4.57 -3.11
CA ALA A 20 -5.29 -5.97 -2.98
C ALA A 20 -6.26 -6.92 -3.72
N PHE A 21 -7.57 -6.67 -3.65
CA PHE A 21 -8.58 -7.58 -4.17
C PHE A 21 -9.12 -7.22 -5.56
N PHE A 22 -9.40 -5.93 -5.81
CA PHE A 22 -10.19 -5.50 -6.96
C PHE A 22 -9.39 -4.80 -8.06
N MET A 23 -8.13 -4.42 -7.81
CA MET A 23 -7.32 -3.76 -8.84
C MET A 23 -7.06 -4.72 -10.03
N PRO A 24 -7.14 -4.25 -11.29
CA PRO A 24 -6.89 -5.07 -12.46
C PRO A 24 -5.38 -5.29 -12.67
N TRP A 25 -4.77 -6.03 -11.77
CA TRP A 25 -3.33 -6.28 -11.69
C TRP A 25 -2.72 -6.86 -12.97
N LYS A 26 -3.49 -7.63 -13.75
CA LYS A 26 -3.06 -8.12 -15.07
C LYS A 26 -2.83 -6.97 -16.06
N LYS A 27 -3.82 -6.07 -16.20
CA LYS A 27 -3.68 -4.87 -17.05
C LYS A 27 -2.53 -3.99 -16.60
N LEU A 28 -2.28 -3.91 -15.29
CA LEU A 28 -1.13 -3.20 -14.72
C LEU A 28 0.20 -3.85 -15.09
N ALA A 29 0.33 -5.17 -14.90
CA ALA A 29 1.50 -5.94 -15.31
C ALA A 29 1.82 -5.79 -16.81
N ASP A 30 0.79 -5.86 -17.67
CA ASP A 30 0.94 -5.66 -19.12
C ASP A 30 1.37 -4.22 -19.45
N THR A 31 0.85 -3.24 -18.71
CA THR A 31 1.24 -1.83 -18.84
C THR A 31 2.69 -1.59 -18.38
N PHE A 32 3.22 -2.36 -17.44
CA PHE A 32 4.64 -2.30 -17.05
C PHE A 32 5.56 -2.90 -18.11
N GLU A 33 5.18 -4.04 -18.69
CA GLU A 33 5.96 -4.65 -19.78
C GLU A 33 5.98 -3.77 -21.03
N SER A 34 4.84 -3.17 -21.41
CA SER A 34 4.78 -2.26 -22.56
C SER A 34 5.62 -1.00 -22.38
N SER A 35 6.02 -0.68 -21.14
CA SER A 35 6.96 0.41 -20.83
C SER A 35 8.41 0.01 -20.70
N GLY A 36 8.76 -1.24 -21.00
CA GLY A 36 10.14 -1.72 -20.98
C GLY A 36 10.60 -2.38 -19.68
N ALA A 37 9.71 -2.55 -18.68
CA ALA A 37 10.03 -3.34 -17.49
C ALA A 37 10.00 -4.84 -17.83
N LYS A 38 11.10 -5.57 -17.57
CA LYS A 38 11.13 -7.03 -17.74
C LYS A 38 10.51 -7.72 -16.53
N ILE A 39 9.26 -8.14 -16.65
CA ILE A 39 8.61 -8.99 -15.64
C ILE A 39 8.84 -10.47 -15.99
N LYS A 40 9.81 -11.11 -15.33
CA LYS A 40 10.11 -12.55 -15.55
C LYS A 40 8.91 -13.47 -15.28
N ASN A 41 8.04 -13.11 -14.33
CA ASN A 41 6.85 -13.90 -13.98
C ASN A 41 5.70 -12.99 -13.53
N LYS A 42 4.73 -12.76 -14.43
CA LYS A 42 3.56 -11.90 -14.20
C LYS A 42 2.71 -12.36 -13.02
N ASN A 43 2.43 -13.65 -12.93
CA ASN A 43 1.57 -14.18 -11.86
C ASN A 43 2.23 -13.98 -10.49
N LYS A 44 3.54 -14.22 -10.37
CA LYS A 44 4.28 -13.98 -9.14
C LYS A 44 4.32 -12.50 -8.79
N PHE A 45 4.56 -11.61 -9.75
CA PHE A 45 4.51 -10.16 -9.54
C PHE A 45 3.15 -9.70 -9.02
N ILE A 46 2.05 -10.10 -9.69
CA ILE A 46 0.68 -9.77 -9.29
C ILE A 46 0.41 -10.26 -7.87
N MET A 47 0.77 -11.50 -7.57
CA MET A 47 0.53 -12.09 -6.24
C MET A 47 1.31 -11.35 -5.15
N THR A 48 2.57 -10.99 -5.40
CA THR A 48 3.37 -10.19 -4.47
C THR A 48 2.74 -8.81 -4.23
N GLN A 49 2.25 -8.13 -5.26
CA GLN A 49 1.60 -6.83 -5.10
C GLN A 49 0.31 -6.94 -4.27
N LYS A 50 -0.52 -7.95 -4.56
CA LYS A 50 -1.73 -8.21 -3.77
C LYS A 50 -1.44 -8.44 -2.29
N ILE A 51 -0.43 -9.28 -2.00
CA ILE A 51 -0.01 -9.58 -0.63
C ILE A 51 0.53 -8.31 0.04
N LEU A 52 1.33 -7.51 -0.67
CA LEU A 52 1.90 -6.27 -0.13
C LEU A 52 0.80 -5.28 0.27
N HIS A 53 -0.15 -5.02 -0.62
CA HIS A 53 -1.29 -4.14 -0.34
C HIS A 53 -2.18 -4.68 0.80
N PHE A 54 -2.40 -5.99 0.85
CA PHE A 54 -3.15 -6.61 1.94
C PHE A 54 -2.42 -6.44 3.29
N LEU A 55 -1.10 -6.68 3.32
CA LEU A 55 -0.29 -6.57 4.52
C LEU A 55 -0.24 -5.12 5.03
N VAL A 56 -0.08 -4.15 4.13
CA VAL A 56 -0.11 -2.72 4.47
C VAL A 56 -1.48 -2.32 5.01
N GLY A 57 -2.57 -2.76 4.36
CA GLY A 57 -3.93 -2.53 4.87
C GLY A 57 -4.14 -3.11 6.27
N ALA A 58 -3.70 -4.35 6.51
CA ALA A 58 -3.78 -5.00 7.81
C ALA A 58 -2.95 -4.28 8.88
N CYS A 59 -1.73 -3.84 8.56
CA CYS A 59 -0.90 -3.07 9.48
C CYS A 59 -1.56 -1.73 9.87
N VAL A 60 -2.10 -0.98 8.90
CA VAL A 60 -2.79 0.29 9.18
C VAL A 60 -4.00 0.05 10.08
N LEU A 61 -4.76 -1.03 9.83
CA LEU A 61 -5.94 -1.37 10.63
C LEU A 61 -5.56 -1.77 12.07
N LEU A 62 -4.50 -2.57 12.24
CA LEU A 62 -3.94 -2.94 13.54
C LEU A 62 -3.48 -1.72 14.33
N ILE A 63 -2.71 -0.83 13.70
CA ILE A 63 -2.24 0.40 14.34
C ILE A 63 -3.42 1.28 14.74
N THR A 64 -4.42 1.42 13.87
CA THR A 64 -5.64 2.19 14.15
C THR A 64 -6.39 1.62 15.35
N TYR A 65 -6.56 0.30 15.42
CA TYR A 65 -7.21 -0.37 16.54
C TYR A 65 -6.44 -0.21 17.86
N VAL A 66 -5.12 -0.44 17.85
CA VAL A 66 -4.27 -0.32 19.03
C VAL A 66 -4.24 1.12 19.54
N SER A 67 -4.12 2.11 18.63
CA SER A 67 -4.15 3.52 18.98
C SER A 67 -5.50 3.97 19.52
N TYR A 68 -6.61 3.49 18.97
CA TYR A 68 -7.95 3.80 19.47
C TYR A 68 -8.21 3.17 20.85
N LYS A 69 -7.86 1.89 21.03
CA LYS A 69 -8.12 1.14 22.26
C LYS A 69 -7.29 1.65 23.45
N ASN A 70 -6.01 1.99 23.22
CA ASN A 70 -5.10 2.41 24.28
C ASN A 70 -5.01 3.94 24.42
N ASP A 71 -5.87 4.68 23.70
CA ASP A 71 -5.81 6.14 23.51
C ASP A 71 -4.39 6.67 23.21
N PHE A 72 -3.62 5.83 22.52
CA PHE A 72 -2.23 6.09 22.21
C PHE A 72 -2.19 7.18 21.14
N GLN A 73 -1.66 8.35 21.47
CA GLN A 73 -1.43 9.38 20.46
C GLN A 73 -0.43 8.86 19.44
N LEU A 74 -0.84 8.77 18.18
CA LEU A 74 0.04 8.40 17.09
C LEU A 74 1.20 9.39 17.03
N ASN A 75 2.39 8.91 17.38
CA ASN A 75 3.58 9.72 17.34
C ASN A 75 4.01 9.98 15.89
N LYS A 76 4.75 11.06 15.64
CA LYS A 76 5.18 11.46 14.28
C LYS A 76 5.89 10.31 13.55
N VAL A 77 6.67 9.52 14.28
CA VAL A 77 7.39 8.34 13.77
C VAL A 77 6.42 7.28 13.20
N THR A 78 5.33 6.98 13.90
CA THR A 78 4.34 5.98 13.46
C THR A 78 3.62 6.43 12.20
N ILE A 79 3.30 7.72 12.11
CA ILE A 79 2.68 8.32 10.91
C ILE A 79 3.65 8.26 9.72
N THR A 80 4.92 8.63 9.93
CA THR A 80 5.97 8.52 8.89
C THR A 80 6.14 7.08 8.43
N LEU A 81 6.07 6.10 9.34
CA LEU A 81 6.16 4.68 9.01
C LEU A 81 4.97 4.23 8.12
N ILE A 82 3.75 4.63 8.47
CA ILE A 82 2.54 4.35 7.68
C ILE A 82 2.67 4.94 6.27
N ILE A 83 3.09 6.20 6.15
CA ILE A 83 3.29 6.87 4.86
C ILE A 83 4.38 6.15 4.06
N SER A 84 5.50 5.80 4.68
CA SER A 84 6.61 5.09 4.03
C SER A 84 6.16 3.72 3.51
N LEU A 85 5.36 2.98 4.27
CA LEU A 85 4.79 1.69 3.87
C LEU A 85 3.81 1.84 2.69
N MET A 86 2.98 2.89 2.69
CA MET A 86 2.08 3.19 1.57
C MET A 86 2.87 3.58 0.31
N ILE A 87 3.93 4.39 0.45
CA ILE A 87 4.80 4.76 -0.66
C ILE A 87 5.51 3.52 -1.21
N LEU A 88 6.03 2.63 -0.36
CA LEU A 88 6.66 1.38 -0.78
C LEU A 88 5.69 0.44 -1.51
N ALA A 89 4.43 0.37 -1.09
CA ALA A 89 3.40 -0.39 -1.79
C ALA A 89 3.08 0.19 -3.18
N ILE A 90 3.21 1.52 -3.34
CA ILE A 90 2.93 2.22 -4.60
C ILE A 90 4.21 2.39 -5.45
N LEU A 91 5.41 2.19 -4.88
CA LEU A 91 6.70 2.39 -5.55
C LEU A 91 6.87 1.56 -6.84
N PRO A 92 6.46 0.28 -6.89
CA PRO A 92 6.46 -0.49 -8.13
C PRO A 92 5.64 0.21 -9.24
N THR A 93 4.59 0.92 -8.84
CA THR A 93 3.69 1.72 -9.68
C THR A 93 4.24 3.11 -10.03
N LEU A 94 5.03 3.73 -9.14
CA LEU A 94 5.67 5.04 -9.35
C LEU A 94 6.99 4.96 -10.11
N ASN A 95 7.65 3.81 -10.15
CA ASN A 95 8.88 3.59 -10.93
C ASN A 95 8.68 3.82 -12.45
N LYS A 96 7.44 4.01 -12.89
CA LYS A 96 7.08 4.44 -14.24
C LYS A 96 7.14 5.95 -14.46
N LYS A 97 6.94 6.77 -13.43
CA LYS A 97 6.99 8.24 -13.50
C LYS A 97 8.37 8.79 -13.15
N ILE A 98 9.14 8.05 -12.36
CA ILE A 98 10.50 8.39 -11.98
C ILE A 98 11.36 7.29 -12.59
N ASN A 99 12.19 7.65 -13.56
CA ASN A 99 13.03 6.75 -14.35
C ASN A 99 14.18 6.16 -13.48
N ILE A 100 13.86 5.45 -12.40
CA ILE A 100 14.85 4.87 -11.50
C ILE A 100 15.21 3.49 -12.04
N LYS A 101 16.36 3.43 -12.69
CA LYS A 101 17.04 2.19 -13.05
C LYS A 101 17.55 1.54 -11.76
N PHE A 102 17.12 0.31 -11.49
CA PHE A 102 17.81 -0.59 -10.57
C PHE A 102 18.89 -1.37 -11.32
#